data_AF-A0A419HQJ6-F1
#
_entry.id   AF-A0A419HQJ6-F1
#
_cell.length_a   1.000
_cell.length_b   1.000
_cell.length_c   1.000
_cell.angle_alpha   90.00
_cell.angle_beta   90.00
_cell.angle_gamma   90.00
#
_symmetry.space_group_name_H-M   'P 1'
#
loop_
_entity.id
_entity.type
_entity.pdbx_description
1 polymer ?
#
loop_
_entity_poly.entity_id
_entity_poly.type
_entity_poly.pdbx_seq_one_letter_code
_entity_poly.pdbx_strand_id
1 'polypeptide(L)'
;MFMAADDTRAWAGVRLFHHLVSRLDPASPHLPLNLHTVHTLVASRPALLTERSAARDALSEALEVLTSADVLTRDGRDQVAGLHYALRLADR
;
A
#
# COMPACT_ATOMS: atom_id res chain seq x y z
N MET A 1 28.15 -8.85 23.04
CA MET A 1 27.78 -8.02 21.88
C MET A 1 26.57 -8.68 21.24
N PHE A 2 25.38 -8.11 21.43
CA PHE A 2 24.12 -8.66 20.94
C PHE A 2 23.89 -8.11 19.53
N MET A 3 24.32 -8.85 18.50
CA MET A 3 23.75 -8.67 17.16
C MET A 3 22.55 -9.61 17.11
N ALA A 4 21.39 -9.11 17.57
CA ALA A 4 20.14 -9.73 17.17
C ALA A 4 20.10 -9.63 15.65
N ALA A 5 20.02 -10.78 14.97
CA ALA A 5 19.68 -10.83 13.56
C ALA A 5 18.20 -10.41 13.45
N ASP A 6 17.95 -9.13 13.73
CA ASP A 6 16.63 -8.55 13.65
C ASP A 6 16.25 -8.49 12.18
N ASP A 7 14.98 -8.72 11.88
CA ASP A 7 14.47 -8.99 10.55
C ASP A 7 14.45 -7.72 9.69
N THR A 8 15.65 -7.24 9.34
CA THR A 8 15.93 -5.97 8.66
C THR A 8 15.22 -5.87 7.31
N ARG A 9 14.90 -7.00 6.68
CA ARG A 9 14.10 -7.06 5.44
C ARG A 9 12.63 -6.75 5.69
N ALA A 10 12.06 -7.23 6.78
CA ALA A 10 10.69 -6.88 7.18
C ALA A 10 10.61 -5.38 7.48
N TRP A 11 11.56 -4.85 8.25
CA TRP A 11 11.64 -3.42 8.57
C TRP A 11 11.80 -2.53 7.33
N ALA A 12 12.70 -2.90 6.39
CA ALA A 12 12.88 -2.17 5.14
C ALA A 12 11.61 -2.19 4.27
N GLY A 13 10.90 -3.33 4.26
CA GLY A 13 9.62 -3.49 3.57
C GLY A 13 8.52 -2.58 4.12
N VAL A 14 8.37 -2.51 5.44
CA VAL A 14 7.37 -1.64 6.11
C VAL A 14 7.67 -0.17 5.84
N ARG A 15 8.93 0.25 5.93
CA ARG A 15 9.33 1.64 5.63
C ARG A 15 9.09 2.02 4.17
N LEU A 16 9.42 1.13 3.24
CA LEU A 16 9.16 1.34 1.81
C LEU A 16 7.65 1.44 1.56
N PHE A 17 6.87 0.53 2.13
CA PHE A 17 5.42 0.53 2.00
C PHE A 17 4.81 1.84 2.51
N HIS A 18 5.15 2.26 3.73
CA HIS A 18 4.72 3.54 4.29
C HIS A 18 5.08 4.72 3.37
N HIS A 19 6.31 4.73 2.84
CA HIS A 19 6.74 5.78 1.93
C HIS A 19 5.93 5.83 0.63
N LEU A 20 5.64 4.66 0.03
CA LEU A 20 4.86 4.59 -1.20
C LEU A 20 3.40 4.99 -0.99
N VAL A 21 2.79 4.56 0.13
CA VAL A 21 1.44 4.96 0.52
C VAL A 21 1.33 6.48 0.65
N SER A 22 2.32 7.14 1.27
CA SER A 22 2.34 8.61 1.40
C SER A 22 2.42 9.37 0.07
N ARG A 23 2.69 8.68 -1.05
CA ARG A 23 2.77 9.27 -2.40
C ARG A 23 1.52 8.98 -3.26
N LEU A 24 0.50 8.34 -2.69
CA LEU A 24 -0.80 8.16 -3.33
C LEU A 24 -1.60 9.46 -3.23
N ASP A 25 -1.23 10.43 -4.07
CA ASP A 25 -1.86 11.73 -4.16
C ASP A 25 -2.68 11.84 -5.47
N PRO A 26 -4.00 12.08 -5.41
CA PRO A 26 -4.86 12.28 -6.58
C PRO A 26 -4.37 13.38 -7.54
N ALA A 27 -3.70 14.42 -7.01
CA ALA A 27 -3.20 15.53 -7.80
C ALA A 27 -1.84 15.25 -8.45
N SER A 28 -1.18 14.15 -8.09
CA SER A 28 0.16 13.83 -8.58
C SER A 28 0.14 13.23 -9.98
N PRO A 29 0.98 13.72 -10.92
CA PRO A 29 1.13 13.10 -12.24
C PRO A 29 1.74 11.70 -12.16
N HIS A 30 2.37 11.35 -11.03
CA HIS A 30 2.98 10.05 -10.80
C HIS A 30 2.02 9.04 -10.14
N LEU A 31 0.76 9.41 -9.91
CA LEU A 31 -0.23 8.54 -9.29
C LEU A 31 -0.32 7.16 -9.95
N PRO A 32 -0.42 7.01 -11.29
CA PRO A 32 -0.53 5.69 -11.90
C PRO A 32 0.67 4.78 -11.58
N LEU A 33 1.89 5.34 -11.59
CA LEU A 33 3.10 4.60 -11.27
C LEU A 33 3.16 4.21 -9.80
N ASN A 34 2.84 5.15 -8.90
CA ASN A 34 2.86 4.91 -7.46
C ASN A 34 1.82 3.86 -7.07
N LEU A 35 0.60 3.95 -7.61
CA LEU A 35 -0.47 3.00 -7.38
C LEU A 35 -0.09 1.59 -7.87
N HIS A 36 0.44 1.48 -9.09
CA HIS A 36 0.91 0.21 -9.63
C HIS A 36 2.03 -0.41 -8.77
N THR A 37 2.95 0.44 -8.28
CA THR A 37 4.05 -0.01 -7.43
C THR A 37 3.54 -0.54 -6.08
N VAL A 38 2.60 0.18 -5.44
CA VAL A 38 1.95 -0.27 -4.20
C VAL A 38 1.20 -1.58 -4.42
N HIS A 39 0.40 -1.67 -5.49
CA HIS A 39 -0.33 -2.89 -5.85
C HIS A 39 0.60 -4.09 -6.01
N THR A 40 1.67 -3.94 -6.81
CA THR A 40 2.65 -5.01 -7.04
C THR A 40 3.40 -5.39 -5.76
N LEU A 41 3.75 -4.42 -4.91
CA LEU A 41 4.39 -4.67 -3.63
C LEU A 41 3.49 -5.49 -2.70
N VAL A 42 2.22 -5.10 -2.55
CA VAL A 42 1.24 -5.80 -1.71
C VAL A 42 0.98 -7.21 -2.23
N ALA A 43 0.78 -7.37 -3.55
CA ALA A 43 0.60 -8.68 -4.17
C ALA A 43 1.79 -9.61 -3.93
N SER A 44 3.02 -9.06 -3.97
CA SER A 44 4.25 -9.82 -3.73
C SER A 44 4.52 -10.11 -2.25
N ARG A 45 4.02 -9.25 -1.35
CA ARG A 45 4.26 -9.32 0.09
C ARG A 45 2.99 -9.01 0.90
N PRO A 46 2.00 -9.91 0.92
CA PRO A 46 0.75 -9.70 1.66
C PRO A 46 0.97 -9.52 3.17
N ALA A 47 2.07 -10.07 3.70
CA ALA A 47 2.49 -9.94 5.11
C ALA A 47 2.57 -8.48 5.60
N LEU A 48 2.76 -7.52 4.69
CA LEU A 48 2.78 -6.08 5.02
C LEU A 48 1.42 -5.55 5.51
N LEU A 49 0.33 -6.25 5.22
CA LEU A 49 -1.03 -5.87 5.64
C LEU A 49 -1.51 -6.65 6.87
N THR A 50 -0.87 -7.78 7.20
CA THR A 50 -1.33 -8.69 8.26
C THR A 50 -1.23 -8.05 9.64
N GLU A 51 -0.17 -7.27 9.89
CA GLU A 51 -0.06 -6.50 11.12
C GLU A 51 -0.82 -5.17 10.97
N ARG A 52 -1.73 -4.89 11.92
CA ARG A 52 -2.37 -3.57 12.02
C ARG A 52 -1.27 -2.55 12.28
N SER A 53 -1.14 -1.58 11.37
CA SER A 53 -0.09 -0.57 11.40
C SER A 53 -0.62 0.74 10.82
N ALA A 54 -0.01 1.87 11.23
CA ALA A 54 -0.36 3.18 10.69
C ALA A 54 -0.24 3.25 9.15
N ALA A 55 0.67 2.47 8.55
CA ALA A 55 0.81 2.40 7.11
C ALA A 55 -0.38 1.69 6.43
N ARG A 56 -0.98 0.70 7.09
CA ARG A 56 -2.19 0.01 6.61
C ARG A 56 -3.39 0.95 6.68
N ASP A 57 -3.56 1.66 7.78
CA ASP A 57 -4.65 2.62 7.95
C ASP A 57 -4.54 3.77 6.94
N ALA A 58 -3.32 4.30 6.75
CA ALA A 58 -3.04 5.30 5.72
C ALA A 58 -3.30 4.79 4.30
N LEU A 59 -3.05 3.50 4.01
CA LEU A 59 -3.42 2.92 2.72
C LEU A 59 -4.93 2.90 2.54
N SER A 60 -5.69 2.49 3.58
CA SER A 60 -7.15 2.48 3.51
C SER A 60 -7.71 3.87 3.21
N GLU A 61 -7.24 4.88 3.95
CA GLU A 61 -7.63 6.28 3.75
C GLU A 61 -7.27 6.78 2.34
N ALA A 62 -6.06 6.52 1.87
CA ALA A 62 -5.64 6.91 0.53
C ALA A 62 -6.50 6.29 -0.57
N LEU A 63 -6.90 5.02 -0.44
CA LEU A 63 -7.77 4.35 -1.42
C LEU A 63 -9.19 4.93 -1.44
N GLU A 64 -9.73 5.32 -0.28
CA GLU A 64 -11.03 6.00 -0.20
C GLU A 64 -10.97 7.37 -0.89
N VAL A 65 -9.91 8.15 -0.65
CA VAL A 65 -9.68 9.43 -1.34
C VAL A 65 -9.56 9.23 -2.85
N LEU A 66 -8.78 8.26 -3.31
CA LEU A 66 -8.62 7.97 -4.74
C LEU A 66 -9.93 7.54 -5.42
N THR A 67 -10.74 6.75 -4.71
CA THR A 67 -12.04 6.28 -5.21
C THR A 67 -13.03 7.45 -5.33
N SER A 68 -13.01 8.40 -4.39
CA SER A 68 -13.88 9.57 -4.41
C SER A 68 -13.47 10.64 -5.43
N ALA A 69 -12.18 10.73 -5.78
CA ALA A 69 -11.65 11.76 -6.67
C ALA A 69 -11.95 11.55 -8.17
N ASP A 70 -12.39 10.35 -8.58
CA ASP A 70 -12.67 9.96 -9.98
C ASP A 70 -11.52 10.25 -10.98
N VAL A 71 -10.28 10.29 -10.48
CA VAL A 71 -9.06 10.54 -11.28
C VAL A 71 -8.47 9.28 -11.92
N LEU A 72 -9.07 8.12 -11.65
CA LEU A 72 -8.48 6.82 -11.96
C LEU A 72 -8.82 6.34 -13.38
N THR A 73 -7.80 5.83 -14.07
CA THR A 73 -8.01 5.04 -15.29
C THR A 73 -8.70 3.71 -14.96
N ARG A 74 -9.13 2.97 -15.98
CA ARG A 74 -9.68 1.62 -15.78
C ARG A 74 -8.71 0.70 -15.03
N ASP A 75 -7.44 0.67 -15.45
CA ASP A 75 -6.40 -0.14 -14.79
C ASP A 75 -6.16 0.32 -13.34
N GLY A 76 -6.17 1.64 -13.08
CA GLY A 76 -6.07 2.19 -11.73
C GLY A 76 -7.25 1.75 -10.83
N ARG A 77 -8.47 1.69 -11.37
CA ARG A 77 -9.64 1.17 -10.62
C ARG A 77 -9.50 -0.31 -10.29
N ASP A 78 -9.00 -1.12 -11.22
CA ASP A 78 -8.75 -2.55 -10.98
C ASP A 78 -7.68 -2.75 -9.88
N GLN A 79 -6.62 -1.94 -9.88
CA GLN A 79 -5.58 -1.95 -8.85
C GLN A 79 -6.12 -1.52 -7.47
N VAL A 80 -6.93 -0.46 -7.40
CA VAL A 80 -7.59 -0.02 -6.15
C VAL A 80 -8.53 -1.09 -5.61
N ALA A 81 -9.32 -1.74 -6.47
CA ALA A 81 -10.19 -2.83 -6.08
C ALA A 81 -9.40 -4.03 -5.52
N GLY A 82 -8.27 -4.38 -6.17
CA GLY A 82 -7.35 -5.41 -5.69
C GLY A 82 -6.77 -5.09 -4.30
N LEU A 83 -6.38 -3.84 -4.07
CA LEU A 83 -5.87 -3.38 -2.77
C LEU A 83 -6.94 -3.39 -1.67
N HIS A 84 -8.17 -2.95 -1.96
CA HIS A 84 -9.29 -3.08 -1.02
C HIS A 84 -9.59 -4.54 -0.67
N TYR A 85 -9.51 -5.43 -1.66
CA TYR A 85 -9.67 -6.86 -1.42
C TYR A 85 -8.57 -7.41 -0.51
N ALA A 86 -7.31 -7.04 -0.75
CA ALA A 86 -6.19 -7.44 0.10
C ALA A 86 -6.32 -6.93 1.54
N LEU A 87 -6.75 -5.68 1.74
CA LEU A 87 -7.03 -5.11 3.07
C LEU A 87 -8.13 -5.89 3.79
N ARG A 88 -9.22 -6.24 3.09
CA ARG A 88 -10.31 -7.04 3.65
C ARG A 88 -9.85 -8.45 4.05
N LEU A 89 -8.97 -9.06 3.27
CA LEU A 89 -8.44 -10.39 3.58
C LEU A 89 -7.56 -10.35 4.83
N ALA A 90 -6.82 -9.25 5.05
CA ALA A 90 -5.97 -9.06 6.22
C ALA A 90 -6.71 -8.64 7.50
N ASP A 91 -8.02 -8.36 7.43
CA ASP A 91 -8.89 -8.13 8.60
C ASP A 91 -9.55 -9.40 9.15
N ARG A 92 -9.36 -10.53 8.47
CA ARG A 92 -9.87 -11.84 8.88
C ARG A 92 -8.86 -12.55 9.78
#